data_AF-A0A3B0N0I1-F1
#
_entry.id   AF-A0A3B0N0I1-F1
#
_cell.length_a   1.000
_cell.length_b   1.000
_cell.length_c   1.000
_cell.angle_alpha   90.00
_cell.angle_beta   90.00
_cell.angle_gamma   90.00
#
_symmetry.space_group_name_H-M   'P 1'
#
loop_
_entity.id
_entity.type
_entity.pdbx_description
1 polymer ?
#
loop_
_entity_poly.entity_id
_entity_poly.type
_entity_poly.pdbx_seq_one_letter_code
_entity_poly.pdbx_strand_id
1 'polypeptide(L)'
;MERDGKMGVHLDGSRCVGVSQLEVIEGPSGRRRRTKVERARIAAESMMPGVTVADVARKHGTTRWQIYDWRKQLRKGNLVVPENVSALPIFAELVVDDSSAGTPSAVVGSDLEIVVGDIVIRAGAGADEEQLARVIRAARAAAS
;
A
#
# COMPACT_ATOMS: atom_id res chain seq x y z
N MET A 1 -56.44 27.35 -45.13
CA MET A 1 -57.17 26.09 -44.83
C MET A 1 -56.27 25.02 -45.41
N GLU A 2 -55.62 24.13 -44.66
CA GLU A 2 -56.07 23.37 -43.51
C GLU A 2 -54.84 22.64 -42.91
N ARG A 3 -54.69 22.75 -41.58
CA ARG A 3 -54.11 21.84 -40.57
C ARG A 3 -52.89 20.97 -40.98
N ASP A 4 -51.72 21.25 -40.41
CA ASP A 4 -51.23 20.70 -39.13
C ASP A 4 -51.13 19.18 -39.10
N GLY A 5 -49.90 18.70 -38.89
CA GLY A 5 -49.51 17.30 -38.91
C GLY A 5 -48.08 17.14 -38.40
N LYS A 6 -47.79 17.73 -37.24
CA LYS A 6 -46.52 17.54 -36.52
C LYS A 6 -46.38 16.06 -36.15
N MET A 7 -45.60 15.31 -36.93
CA MET A 7 -45.17 13.96 -36.55
C MET A 7 -44.20 14.08 -35.37
N GLY A 8 -44.75 14.09 -34.16
CA GLY A 8 -43.99 13.90 -32.94
C GLY A 8 -43.40 12.49 -32.95
N VAL A 9 -42.08 12.39 -33.14
CA VAL A 9 -41.34 11.16 -32.85
C VAL A 9 -41.32 11.03 -31.33
N HIS A 10 -42.33 10.36 -30.79
CA HIS A 10 -42.34 9.98 -29.39
C HIS A 10 -41.30 8.88 -29.22
N LEU A 11 -40.09 9.28 -28.82
CA LEU A 11 -39.11 8.36 -28.26
C LEU A 11 -39.60 7.96 -26.86
N ASP A 12 -40.50 6.96 -26.78
CA ASP A 12 -40.67 6.22 -25.54
C ASP A 12 -39.47 5.27 -25.39
N GLY A 13 -38.32 5.86 -25.10
CA GLY A 13 -37.22 5.14 -24.48
C GLY A 13 -37.63 4.90 -23.03
N SER A 14 -38.59 4.00 -22.83
CA SER A 14 -39.09 3.62 -21.53
C SER A 14 -37.87 3.30 -20.66
N ARG A 15 -37.64 4.15 -19.65
CA ARG A 15 -36.66 3.88 -18.58
C ARG A 15 -37.23 2.79 -17.70
N CYS A 16 -37.43 1.62 -18.27
CA CYS A 16 -37.52 0.39 -17.52
C CYS A 16 -36.11 0.18 -16.97
N VAL A 17 -35.85 0.74 -15.78
CA VAL A 17 -34.81 0.21 -14.90
C VAL A 17 -35.29 -1.19 -14.54
N GLY A 18 -35.05 -2.13 -15.46
CA GLY A 18 -35.21 -3.54 -15.21
C GLY A 18 -34.21 -3.88 -14.13
N VAL A 19 -34.70 -4.04 -12.92
CA VAL A 19 -33.90 -4.62 -11.85
C VAL A 19 -33.72 -6.08 -12.25
N SER A 20 -32.59 -6.41 -12.87
CA SER A 20 -32.24 -7.81 -13.13
C SER A 20 -32.13 -8.50 -11.78
N GLN A 21 -33.03 -9.45 -11.53
CA GLN A 21 -32.98 -10.30 -10.35
C GLN A 21 -31.65 -11.05 -10.36
N LEU A 22 -30.77 -10.71 -9.42
CA LEU A 22 -29.55 -11.47 -9.19
C LEU A 22 -29.96 -12.70 -8.39
N GLU A 23 -30.18 -13.80 -9.10
CA GLU A 23 -30.34 -15.10 -8.47
C GLU A 23 -28.98 -15.52 -7.90
N VAL A 24 -28.83 -15.39 -6.59
CA VAL A 24 -27.66 -15.87 -5.86
C VAL A 24 -27.79 -17.38 -5.78
N ILE A 25 -27.05 -18.09 -6.64
CA ILE A 25 -26.92 -19.54 -6.53
C ILE A 25 -26.18 -19.82 -5.22
N GLU A 26 -26.90 -20.23 -4.18
CA GLU A 26 -26.38 -20.69 -2.90
C GLU A 26 -25.71 -22.07 -3.03
N GLY A 27 -24.77 -22.22 -3.97
CA GLY A 27 -23.77 -23.28 -3.92
C GLY A 27 -22.64 -22.88 -2.97
N PRO A 28 -21.73 -23.81 -2.57
CA PRO A 28 -20.46 -23.42 -1.97
C PRO A 28 -19.81 -22.44 -2.94
N SER A 29 -19.83 -21.15 -2.61
CA SER A 29 -19.52 -20.13 -3.60
C SER A 29 -18.14 -20.46 -4.17
N GLY A 30 -18.05 -20.68 -5.49
CA GLY A 30 -16.76 -20.96 -6.15
C GLY A 30 -15.71 -19.88 -5.86
N ARG A 31 -16.14 -18.73 -5.33
CA ARG A 31 -15.29 -17.80 -4.57
C ARG A 31 -14.93 -18.38 -3.20
N ARG A 32 -13.86 -19.18 -3.18
CA ARG A 32 -13.13 -19.51 -1.95
C ARG A 32 -12.78 -18.22 -1.19
N ARG A 33 -13.38 -18.03 0.00
CA ARG A 33 -13.03 -16.94 0.92
C ARG A 33 -11.68 -17.26 1.55
N ARG A 34 -10.65 -16.48 1.24
CA ARG A 34 -9.29 -16.64 1.79
C ARG A 34 -9.07 -15.75 3.00
N THR A 35 -8.43 -16.28 4.04
CA THR A 35 -8.07 -15.52 5.24
C THR A 35 -7.01 -14.46 4.91
N LYS A 36 -6.80 -13.47 5.79
CA LYS A 36 -5.72 -12.48 5.61
C LYS A 36 -4.35 -13.16 5.53
N VAL A 37 -4.12 -14.14 6.41
CA VAL A 37 -2.88 -14.93 6.47
C VAL A 37 -2.63 -15.67 5.16
N GLU A 38 -3.67 -16.31 4.61
CA GLU A 38 -3.55 -17.02 3.34
C GLU A 38 -3.25 -16.08 2.18
N ARG A 39 -3.93 -14.93 2.12
CA ARG A 39 -3.66 -13.89 1.11
C ARG A 39 -2.23 -13.37 1.20
N ALA A 40 -1.73 -13.15 2.41
CA ALA A 40 -0.36 -12.71 2.66
C ALA A 40 0.65 -13.76 2.17
N ARG A 41 0.42 -15.05 2.47
CA ARG A 41 1.28 -16.15 2.02
C ARG A 41 1.35 -16.24 0.50
N ILE A 42 0.21 -16.18 -0.19
CA ILE A 42 0.16 -16.25 -1.66
C ILE A 42 0.84 -15.02 -2.28
N ALA A 43 0.63 -13.83 -1.71
CA ALA A 43 1.28 -12.61 -2.17
C ALA A 43 2.80 -12.68 -2.01
N ALA A 44 3.29 -13.15 -0.86
CA ALA A 44 4.72 -13.33 -0.60
C ALA A 44 5.35 -14.37 -1.54
N GLU A 45 4.70 -15.51 -1.77
CA GLU A 45 5.17 -16.53 -2.73
C GLU A 45 5.32 -15.94 -4.14
N SER A 46 4.40 -15.08 -4.57
CA SER A 46 4.46 -14.41 -5.88
C SER A 46 5.54 -13.33 -6.02
N MET A 47 6.22 -12.99 -4.93
CA MET A 47 7.30 -11.99 -4.88
C MET A 47 8.69 -12.63 -4.88
N MET A 48 8.78 -13.97 -4.80
CA MET A 48 10.06 -14.67 -4.87
C MET A 48 10.71 -14.51 -6.25
N PRO A 49 12.05 -14.39 -6.32
CA PRO A 49 12.76 -14.28 -7.59
C PRO A 49 12.50 -15.53 -8.45
N GLY A 50 12.32 -15.33 -9.77
CA GLY A 50 12.04 -16.41 -10.72
C GLY A 50 10.61 -16.96 -10.68
N VAL A 51 9.73 -16.46 -9.80
CA VAL A 51 8.33 -16.90 -9.73
C VAL A 51 7.43 -16.06 -10.63
N THR A 52 6.67 -16.73 -11.49
CA THR A 52 5.65 -16.06 -12.32
C THR A 52 4.31 -16.00 -11.58
N VAL A 53 3.69 -14.82 -11.53
CA VAL A 53 2.35 -14.61 -10.92
C VAL A 53 1.28 -15.53 -11.52
N ALA A 54 1.40 -15.87 -12.81
CA ALA A 54 0.50 -16.80 -13.49
C ALA A 54 0.54 -18.22 -12.91
N ASP A 55 1.71 -18.68 -12.49
CA ASP A 55 1.89 -20.04 -11.97
C ASP A 55 1.35 -20.13 -10.55
N VAL A 56 1.63 -19.10 -9.74
CA VAL A 56 1.05 -18.95 -8.40
C VAL A 56 -0.47 -18.86 -8.46
N ALA A 57 -1.01 -18.12 -9.44
CA ALA A 57 -2.45 -18.02 -9.67
C ALA A 57 -3.09 -19.39 -9.92
N ARG A 58 -2.50 -20.20 -10.81
CA ARG A 58 -2.96 -21.56 -11.11
C ARG A 58 -2.86 -22.48 -9.89
N LYS A 59 -1.70 -22.48 -9.22
CA LYS A 59 -1.42 -23.30 -8.03
C LYS A 59 -2.44 -23.08 -6.92
N HIS A 60 -2.83 -21.83 -6.69
CA HIS A 60 -3.72 -21.47 -5.58
C HIS A 60 -5.19 -21.35 -5.98
N GLY A 61 -5.55 -21.53 -7.26
CA GLY A 61 -6.91 -21.30 -7.76
C GLY A 61 -7.36 -19.85 -7.56
N THR A 62 -6.47 -18.90 -7.80
CA THR A 62 -6.71 -17.46 -7.66
C THR A 62 -6.50 -16.75 -9.00
N THR A 63 -7.07 -15.56 -9.16
CA THR A 63 -6.80 -14.73 -10.33
C THR A 63 -5.50 -13.94 -10.15
N ARG A 64 -4.83 -13.59 -11.25
CA ARG A 64 -3.64 -12.71 -11.22
C ARG A 64 -3.96 -11.36 -10.58
N TRP A 65 -5.13 -10.79 -10.88
CA TRP A 65 -5.60 -9.52 -10.31
C TRP A 65 -5.68 -9.56 -8.78
N GLN A 66 -6.20 -10.65 -8.20
CA GLN A 66 -6.22 -10.83 -6.74
C GLN A 66 -4.82 -10.83 -6.13
N ILE A 67 -3.85 -11.48 -6.79
CA ILE A 67 -2.46 -11.48 -6.32
C ILE A 67 -1.88 -10.07 -6.37
N TYR A 68 -2.12 -9.30 -7.44
CA TYR A 68 -1.65 -7.91 -7.53
C TYR A 68 -2.26 -7.01 -6.44
N ASP A 69 -3.55 -7.16 -6.18
CA ASP A 69 -4.20 -6.46 -5.06
C ASP A 69 -3.55 -6.84 -3.73
N TRP A 70 -3.34 -8.12 -3.46
CA TRP A 70 -2.72 -8.55 -2.21
C TRP A 70 -1.26 -8.08 -2.08
N ARG A 71 -0.48 -8.04 -3.17
CA ARG A 71 0.87 -7.43 -3.18
C ARG A 71 0.82 -5.93 -2.86
N LYS A 72 -0.22 -5.22 -3.30
CA LYS A 72 -0.44 -3.81 -2.95
C LYS A 72 -0.78 -3.67 -1.46
N GLN A 73 -1.66 -4.54 -0.94
CA GLN A 73 -2.00 -4.54 0.49
C GLN A 73 -0.82 -4.92 1.38
N LEU A 74 0.05 -5.82 0.94
CA LEU A 74 1.26 -6.21 1.65
C LEU A 74 2.24 -5.03 1.78
N ARG A 75 2.49 -4.30 0.69
CA ARG A 75 3.32 -3.08 0.71
C ARG A 75 2.73 -1.96 1.58
N LYS A 76 1.42 -1.95 1.79
CA LYS A 76 0.72 -1.00 2.67
C LYS A 76 0.69 -1.44 4.14
N GLY A 77 1.21 -2.63 4.48
CA GLY A 77 1.14 -3.18 5.85
C GLY A 77 -0.23 -3.74 6.24
N ASN A 78 -1.19 -3.83 5.31
CA ASN A 78 -2.55 -4.30 5.58
C ASN A 78 -2.66 -5.84 5.62
N LEU A 79 -1.60 -6.53 5.20
CA LEU A 79 -1.43 -7.98 5.26
C LEU A 79 -0.10 -8.25 5.95
N VAL A 80 -0.10 -9.11 6.99
CA VAL A 80 1.10 -9.54 7.69
C VAL A 80 1.46 -10.94 7.19
N VAL A 81 2.69 -11.11 6.74
CA VAL A 81 3.20 -12.41 6.32
C VAL A 81 3.57 -13.20 7.58
N PRO A 82 3.11 -14.46 7.74
CA PRO A 82 3.59 -15.30 8.81
C PRO A 82 5.11 -15.55 8.68
N GLU A 83 5.78 -15.63 9.83
CA GLU A 83 7.24 -15.66 10.01
C GLU A 83 7.95 -16.75 9.20
N ASN A 84 7.26 -17.84 8.90
CA ASN A 84 7.76 -18.96 8.08
C ASN A 84 8.03 -18.63 6.61
N VAL A 85 7.59 -17.48 6.10
CA VAL A 85 7.97 -16.94 4.77
C VAL A 85 8.91 -15.75 4.88
N SER A 86 9.06 -15.18 6.09
CA SER A 86 10.04 -14.13 6.41
C SER A 86 11.47 -14.66 6.51
N ALA A 87 11.67 -15.97 6.46
CA ALA A 87 12.97 -16.64 6.58
C ALA A 87 13.83 -16.59 5.29
N LEU A 88 13.36 -15.94 4.22
CA LEU A 88 14.23 -15.58 3.10
C LEU A 88 14.71 -14.14 3.30
N PRO A 89 16.01 -13.91 3.49
CA PRO A 89 16.55 -12.56 3.56
C PRO A 89 16.44 -11.95 2.16
N ILE A 90 15.38 -11.19 1.91
CA ILE A 90 15.26 -10.31 0.73
C ILE A 90 15.33 -8.85 1.21
N PHE A 91 16.23 -8.59 2.14
CA PHE A 91 16.88 -7.30 2.22
C PHE A 91 18.20 -7.48 1.50
N ALA A 92 18.34 -6.89 0.31
CA ALA A 92 19.67 -6.66 -0.20
C ALA A 92 20.35 -5.72 0.79
N GLU A 93 21.40 -6.19 1.46
CA GLU A 93 22.32 -5.34 2.19
C GLU A 93 22.83 -4.27 1.21
N LEU A 94 22.55 -3.01 1.51
CA LEU A 94 23.08 -1.89 0.76
C LEU A 94 24.59 -1.84 1.04
N VAL A 95 25.37 -2.54 0.22
CA VAL A 95 26.82 -2.39 0.20
C VAL A 95 27.11 -1.04 -0.44
N VAL A 96 27.42 -0.04 0.37
CA VAL A 96 28.10 1.17 -0.09
C VAL A 96 29.52 0.74 -0.43
N ASP A 97 29.88 0.75 -1.71
CA ASP A 97 31.24 0.51 -2.16
C ASP A 97 32.11 1.72 -1.74
N ASP A 98 32.68 1.66 -0.54
CA ASP A 98 33.69 2.60 -0.06
C ASP A 98 35.07 2.25 -0.67
N SER A 99 35.13 2.19 -2.01
CA SER A 99 36.40 2.16 -2.74
C SER A 99 36.63 3.48 -3.47
N SER A 100 36.84 4.53 -2.69
CA SER A 100 37.74 5.61 -3.08
C SER A 100 38.62 5.94 -1.89
N ALA A 101 39.92 5.71 -2.06
CA ALA A 101 40.95 5.98 -1.09
C ALA A 101 40.85 7.41 -0.55
N GLY A 102 40.57 7.52 0.74
CA GLY A 102 40.57 8.75 1.50
C GLY A 102 39.62 8.63 2.67
N THR A 103 40.15 8.45 3.88
CA THR A 103 39.38 8.65 5.11
C THR A 103 38.66 10.01 5.04
N PRO A 104 37.35 10.00 5.32
CA PRO A 104 36.96 10.66 6.55
C PRO A 104 36.07 9.74 7.39
N SER A 105 36.34 9.74 8.68
CA SER A 105 35.48 9.19 9.73
C SER A 105 34.01 9.46 9.38
N ALA A 106 33.26 8.40 9.05
CA ALA A 106 31.81 8.46 8.97
C ALA A 106 31.32 8.73 10.39
N VAL A 107 31.22 10.01 10.74
CA VAL A 107 30.43 10.45 11.88
C VAL A 107 29.02 10.05 11.53
N VAL A 108 28.55 8.94 12.10
CA VAL A 108 27.15 8.54 12.09
C VAL A 108 26.41 9.66 12.81
N GLY A 109 26.01 10.67 12.03
CA GLY A 109 25.22 11.77 12.49
C GLY A 109 23.80 11.27 12.65
N SER A 110 23.46 10.74 13.83
CA SER A 110 22.08 10.43 14.16
C SER A 110 21.27 11.73 14.15
N ASP A 111 20.54 11.97 13.07
CA ASP A 111 19.60 13.07 12.99
C ASP A 111 18.37 12.72 13.86
N LEU A 112 18.13 13.53 14.90
CA LEU A 112 16.99 13.45 15.80
C LEU A 112 15.86 14.36 15.31
N GLU A 113 14.68 13.80 15.05
CA GLU A 113 13.47 14.55 14.70
C GLU A 113 12.44 14.48 15.83
N ILE A 114 12.01 15.65 16.33
CA ILE A 114 11.01 15.80 17.39
C ILE A 114 9.83 16.59 16.83
N VAL A 115 8.62 16.05 16.99
CA VAL A 115 7.37 16.68 16.52
C VAL A 115 6.51 17.08 17.72
N VAL A 116 6.13 18.36 17.80
CA VAL A 116 5.22 18.91 18.81
C VAL A 116 4.13 19.72 18.09
N GLY A 117 2.94 19.13 17.95
CA GLY A 117 1.85 19.75 17.19
C GLY A 117 2.21 19.89 15.71
N ASP A 118 2.25 21.12 15.21
CA ASP A 118 2.68 21.52 13.86
C ASP A 118 4.18 21.90 13.79
N ILE A 119 4.87 21.92 14.93
CA ILE A 119 6.29 22.29 15.00
C ILE A 119 7.17 21.04 14.85
N VAL A 120 8.12 21.08 13.91
CA VAL A 120 9.12 20.04 13.66
C VAL A 120 10.51 20.56 14.03
N ILE A 121 11.17 19.90 14.97
CA ILE A 121 12.55 20.20 15.41
C ILE A 121 13.46 19.11 14.87
N ARG A 122 14.49 19.50 14.11
CA ARG A 122 15.52 18.60 13.58
C ARG A 122 16.86 18.96 14.18
N ALA A 123 17.52 17.98 14.79
CA ALA A 123 18.80 18.13 15.44
C ALA A 123 19.78 17.10 14.88
N GLY A 124 20.89 17.55 14.27
CA GLY A 124 21.97 16.66 13.89
C GLY A 124 22.80 16.22 15.09
N ALA A 125 23.66 15.21 14.94
CA ALA A 125 24.46 14.66 16.04
C ALA A 125 25.43 15.63 16.74
N GLY A 126 25.63 16.84 16.19
CA GLY A 126 26.38 17.92 16.83
C GLY A 126 25.52 18.92 17.60
N ALA A 127 24.22 18.66 17.80
CA ALA A 127 23.34 19.56 18.53
C ALA A 127 23.71 19.57 20.02
N ASP A 128 24.15 20.73 20.49
CA ASP A 128 24.43 20.96 21.89
C ASP A 128 23.16 20.87 22.75
N GLU A 129 23.30 20.32 23.96
CA GLU A 129 22.18 20.07 24.87
C GLU A 129 21.47 21.38 25.26
N GLU A 130 22.23 22.45 25.53
CA GLU A 130 21.64 23.73 25.91
C GLU A 130 20.85 24.35 24.77
N GLN A 131 21.37 24.21 23.54
CA GLN A 131 20.70 24.68 22.33
C GLN A 131 19.41 23.88 22.08
N LEU A 132 19.46 22.55 22.18
CA LEU A 132 18.28 21.69 21.99
C LEU A 132 17.20 21.97 23.07
N ALA A 133 17.60 22.09 24.34
CA ALA A 133 16.69 22.41 25.44
C ALA A 133 16.08 23.82 25.30
N ARG A 134 16.81 24.79 24.75
CA ARG A 134 16.29 26.14 24.46
C ARG A 134 15.27 26.10 23.33
N VAL A 135 15.55 25.37 22.24
CA VAL A 135 14.62 25.21 21.10
C VAL A 135 13.34 24.49 21.53
N ILE A 136 13.44 23.43 22.34
CA ILE A 136 12.27 22.71 22.87
C ILE A 136 11.41 23.63 23.75
N ARG A 137 12.04 24.43 24.64
CA ARG A 137 11.31 25.39 25.48
C ARG A 137 10.62 26.47 24.64
N ALA A 138 11.29 27.00 23.62
CA ALA A 138 10.72 27.99 22.71
C ALA A 138 9.54 27.41 21.90
N ALA A 139 9.68 26.20 21.36
CA ALA A 139 8.62 25.50 20.65
C ALA A 139 7.40 25.26 21.54
N ARG A 140 7.60 24.84 22.80
CA ARG A 140 6.52 24.67 23.78
C ARG A 140 5.81 25.98 24.11
N ALA A 141 6.53 27.10 24.18
CA ALA A 141 5.96 28.42 24.44
C ALA A 141 5.16 28.95 23.24
N ALA A 142 5.60 28.67 22.01
CA ALA A 142 4.89 29.06 20.79
C ALA A 142 3.63 28.22 20.51
N ALA A 143 3.60 26.98 21.02
CA ALA A 143 2.45 26.08 20.93
C ALA A 143 1.42 26.28 22.05
N SER A 144 1.65 27.22 22.97
CA SER A 144 0.73 27.60 24.05
C SER A 144 -0.05 28.87 23.71
#